data_AF-A0A3L7YT60-F1
#
_entry.id   AF-A0A3L7YT60-F1
#
_cell.length_a   1.000
_cell.length_b   1.000
_cell.length_c   1.000
_cell.angle_alpha   90.00
_cell.angle_beta   90.00
_cell.angle_gamma   90.00
#
_symmetry.space_group_name_H-M   'P 1'
#
loop_
_entity.id
_entity.type
_entity.pdbx_description
1 polymer ?
#
loop_
_entity_poly.entity_id
_entity_poly.type
_entity_poly.pdbx_seq_one_letter_code
_entity_poly.pdbx_strand_id
1 'polypeptide(L)'
;SRFIDPDEERNGYIIESAPGHPGLLALGIPWSSRAEHERLMKLGRFIAPFLAIVKDDAGGTVTASRAGFAEINYRTTPRDERGLRHALRSMSRIAEAAGASEIIAAGSPPMSWRRSEGSEALEVYLRRLHRFDFAPNRGTVFSAHQMGTARMGSDARDHVCDPWGRVRSTARPRQSDPHGGLIKNLYVADGSLFPTALGVNPMVTILAVAKRVSRAIIADTRA
;
A
#
# COMPACT_ATOMS: atom_id res chain seq x y z
N SER A 1 6.06 1.88 16.26
CA SER A 1 5.25 2.27 15.09
C SER A 1 3.75 2.05 15.35
N ARG A 2 3.21 2.61 16.45
CA ARG A 2 1.80 2.45 16.89
C ARG A 2 0.81 3.43 16.23
N PHE A 3 1.21 4.11 15.15
CA PHE A 3 0.47 5.30 14.70
C PHE A 3 -0.91 4.99 14.11
N ILE A 4 -1.10 3.78 13.58
CA ILE A 4 -2.31 3.33 12.87
C ILE A 4 -2.65 1.88 13.18
N ASP A 5 -2.06 1.28 14.22
CA ASP A 5 -2.49 -0.06 14.61
C ASP A 5 -3.92 0.03 15.17
N PRO A 6 -4.79 -0.95 14.89
CA PRO A 6 -6.15 -0.92 15.41
C PRO A 6 -6.16 -1.01 16.93
N ASP A 7 -6.92 -0.13 17.57
CA ASP A 7 -7.20 -0.08 19.01
C ASP A 7 -8.67 0.29 19.24
N GLU A 8 -9.06 0.61 20.48
CA GLU A 8 -10.45 0.99 20.79
C GLU A 8 -10.93 2.25 20.05
N GLU A 9 -9.99 3.13 19.65
CA GLU A 9 -10.29 4.42 18.99
C GLU A 9 -9.96 4.42 17.49
N ARG A 10 -9.14 3.47 17.00
CA ARG A 10 -8.59 3.45 15.63
C ARG A 10 -8.92 2.16 14.90
N ASN A 11 -9.36 2.31 13.66
CA ASN A 11 -9.78 1.19 12.82
C ASN A 11 -8.64 0.51 12.03
N GLY A 12 -7.39 0.93 12.20
CA GLY A 12 -6.26 0.29 11.53
C GLY A 12 -5.92 0.80 10.12
N TYR A 13 -6.56 1.88 9.66
CA TYR A 13 -6.41 2.43 8.31
C TYR A 13 -6.76 3.93 8.24
N ILE A 14 -6.38 4.57 7.15
CA ILE A 14 -6.76 5.95 6.80
C ILE A 14 -7.58 5.94 5.52
N ILE A 15 -8.63 6.75 5.45
CA ILE A 15 -9.43 6.95 4.24
C ILE A 15 -8.97 8.25 3.58
N GLU A 16 -8.71 8.20 2.29
CA GLU A 16 -8.33 9.36 1.48
C GLU A 16 -9.18 9.41 0.20
N SER A 17 -9.34 10.62 -0.35
CA SER A 17 -9.84 10.75 -1.71
C SER A 17 -8.68 10.64 -2.70
N ALA A 18 -8.88 9.84 -3.75
CA ALA A 18 -7.90 9.70 -4.81
C ALA A 18 -8.10 10.77 -5.90
N PRO A 19 -7.07 11.09 -6.71
CA PRO A 19 -7.25 11.99 -7.83
C PRO A 19 -8.21 11.41 -8.89
N GLY A 20 -9.30 12.11 -9.19
CA GLY A 20 -10.30 11.70 -10.19
C GLY A 20 -9.90 11.91 -11.66
N HIS A 21 -8.61 11.82 -12.01
CA HIS A 21 -8.16 12.04 -13.38
C HIS A 21 -8.69 10.92 -14.32
N PRO A 22 -9.06 11.22 -15.57
CA PRO A 22 -9.68 10.24 -16.47
C PRO A 22 -8.88 8.95 -16.64
N GLY A 23 -7.55 9.03 -16.73
CA GLY A 23 -6.69 7.84 -16.86
C GLY A 23 -6.70 6.96 -15.60
N LEU A 24 -6.71 7.56 -14.41
CA LEU A 24 -6.75 6.80 -13.16
C LEU A 24 -8.15 6.23 -12.90
N LEU A 25 -9.21 6.97 -13.24
CA LEU A 25 -10.58 6.44 -13.19
C LEU A 25 -10.75 5.24 -14.14
N ALA A 26 -10.26 5.33 -15.37
CA ALA A 26 -10.33 4.23 -16.33
C ALA A 26 -9.63 2.96 -15.81
N LEU A 27 -8.52 3.10 -15.08
CA LEU A 27 -7.83 1.98 -14.44
C LEU A 27 -8.57 1.45 -13.20
N GLY A 28 -9.15 2.34 -12.39
CA GLY A 28 -9.76 2.00 -11.11
C GLY A 28 -11.20 1.50 -11.19
N ILE A 29 -11.94 1.85 -12.25
CA ILE A 29 -13.32 1.40 -12.45
C ILE A 29 -13.30 -0.13 -12.70
N PRO A 30 -14.00 -0.92 -11.87
CA PRO A 30 -14.05 -2.36 -12.06
C PRO A 30 -14.77 -2.71 -13.38
N TRP A 31 -14.14 -3.57 -14.17
CA TRP A 31 -14.74 -4.02 -15.42
C TRP A 31 -15.91 -4.98 -15.17
N SER A 32 -17.08 -4.65 -15.73
CA SER A 32 -18.25 -5.54 -15.76
C SER A 32 -18.73 -5.78 -17.20
N SER A 33 -18.82 -4.70 -17.98
CA SER A 33 -19.12 -4.75 -19.41
C SER A 33 -18.62 -3.46 -20.08
N ARG A 34 -18.52 -3.46 -21.41
CA ARG A 34 -18.23 -2.25 -22.19
C ARG A 34 -19.23 -1.13 -21.89
N ALA A 35 -20.53 -1.46 -21.89
CA ALA A 35 -21.60 -0.48 -21.67
C ALA A 35 -21.50 0.16 -20.28
N GLU A 36 -21.20 -0.64 -19.26
CA GLU A 36 -21.08 -0.14 -17.89
C GLU A 36 -19.82 0.72 -17.70
N HIS A 37 -18.70 0.28 -18.27
CA HIS A 37 -17.48 1.07 -18.24
C HIS A 37 -17.66 2.41 -18.97
N GLU A 38 -18.29 2.40 -20.15
CA GLU A 38 -18.62 3.62 -20.89
C GLU A 38 -19.54 4.56 -20.09
N ARG A 39 -20.56 4.02 -19.40
CA ARG A 39 -21.45 4.78 -18.52
C ARG A 39 -20.66 5.47 -17.41
N LEU A 40 -19.82 4.73 -16.69
CA LEU A 40 -19.04 5.25 -15.57
C LEU A 40 -18.01 6.29 -16.03
N MET A 41 -17.36 6.09 -17.18
CA MET A 41 -16.45 7.08 -17.75
C MET A 41 -17.15 8.40 -18.12
N LYS A 42 -18.38 8.35 -18.66
CA LYS A 42 -19.19 9.57 -18.91
C LYS A 42 -19.57 10.30 -17.61
N LEU A 43 -19.68 9.56 -16.51
CA LEU A 43 -19.98 10.09 -15.17
C LEU A 43 -18.73 10.55 -14.41
N GLY A 44 -17.52 10.43 -14.97
CA GLY A 44 -16.26 10.66 -14.24
C GLY A 44 -16.20 11.96 -13.42
N ARG A 45 -16.77 13.07 -13.92
CA ARG A 45 -16.84 14.35 -13.20
C ARG A 45 -17.68 14.33 -11.91
N PHE A 46 -18.51 13.31 -11.74
CA PHE A 46 -19.40 13.09 -10.60
C PHE A 46 -18.94 11.91 -9.73
N ILE A 47 -17.79 11.31 -10.04
CA ILE A 47 -17.23 10.21 -9.26
C ILE A 47 -16.27 10.79 -8.22
N ALA A 48 -16.52 10.48 -6.95
CA ALA A 48 -15.60 10.72 -5.85
C ALA A 48 -14.90 9.39 -5.48
N PRO A 49 -13.65 9.15 -5.91
CA PRO A 49 -12.94 7.93 -5.57
C PRO A 49 -12.42 8.02 -4.14
N PHE A 50 -12.75 7.02 -3.33
CA PHE A 50 -12.15 6.80 -2.02
C PHE A 50 -11.22 5.60 -2.06
N LEU A 51 -10.10 5.73 -1.36
CA LEU A 51 -9.20 4.62 -1.08
C LEU A 51 -8.98 4.52 0.43
N ALA A 52 -8.61 3.33 0.87
CA ALA A 52 -8.19 3.10 2.24
C ALA A 52 -6.75 2.58 2.25
N ILE A 53 -5.90 3.24 3.04
CA ILE A 53 -4.53 2.80 3.28
C ILE A 53 -4.53 1.93 4.53
N VAL A 54 -4.45 0.62 4.34
CA VAL A 54 -4.27 -0.37 5.41
C VAL A 54 -2.78 -0.66 5.56
N LYS A 55 -2.30 -0.72 6.80
CA LYS A 55 -0.94 -1.20 7.08
C LYS A 55 -0.90 -2.72 7.01
N ASP A 56 -0.07 -3.24 6.12
CA ASP A 56 0.22 -4.65 6.00
C ASP A 56 1.32 -5.10 6.97
N ASP A 57 1.16 -6.30 7.52
CA ASP A 57 2.12 -6.85 8.49
C ASP A 57 3.13 -7.83 7.85
N ALA A 58 2.73 -8.57 6.81
CA ALA A 58 3.58 -9.60 6.20
C ALA A 58 4.38 -9.12 4.98
N GLY A 59 3.83 -8.19 4.20
CA GLY A 59 4.43 -7.71 2.96
C GLY A 59 4.50 -8.77 1.86
N GLY A 60 5.53 -8.66 1.02
CA GLY A 60 5.79 -9.57 -0.09
C GLY A 60 7.27 -9.62 -0.45
N THR A 61 7.58 -10.26 -1.57
CA THR A 61 8.94 -10.34 -2.10
C THR A 61 9.02 -9.74 -3.50
N VAL A 62 10.23 -9.28 -3.85
CA VAL A 62 10.56 -8.84 -5.21
C VAL A 62 11.73 -9.66 -5.70
N THR A 63 11.60 -10.29 -6.86
CA THR A 63 12.63 -11.08 -7.51
C THR A 63 12.88 -10.57 -8.93
N ALA A 64 14.06 -10.85 -9.49
CA ALA A 64 14.31 -10.59 -10.90
C ALA A 64 13.79 -11.77 -11.74
N SER A 65 12.98 -11.48 -12.76
CA SER A 65 12.60 -12.47 -13.76
C SER A 65 13.78 -12.83 -14.67
N ARG A 66 13.66 -13.91 -15.45
CA ARG A 66 14.69 -14.31 -16.43
C ARG A 66 15.01 -13.22 -17.47
N ALA A 67 14.05 -12.33 -17.74
CA ALA A 67 14.22 -11.22 -18.68
C ALA A 67 14.69 -9.91 -17.98
N GLY A 68 15.01 -9.95 -16.68
CA GLY A 68 15.52 -8.80 -15.93
C GLY A 68 14.46 -7.85 -15.38
N PHE A 69 13.17 -8.18 -15.49
CA PHE A 69 12.08 -7.38 -14.91
C PHE A 69 11.84 -7.73 -13.45
N ALA A 70 11.37 -6.76 -12.66
CA ALA A 70 10.91 -7.00 -11.30
C ALA A 70 9.63 -7.84 -11.30
N GLU A 71 9.65 -8.96 -10.59
CA GLU A 71 8.51 -9.80 -10.29
C GLU A 71 8.12 -9.60 -8.84
N ILE A 72 6.89 -9.14 -8.60
CA ILE A 72 6.38 -8.82 -7.27
C ILE A 72 5.44 -9.94 -6.84
N ASN A 73 5.80 -10.61 -5.74
CA ASN A 73 4.98 -11.63 -5.11
C ASN A 73 4.41 -11.09 -3.81
N TYR A 74 3.11 -10.76 -3.81
CA TYR A 74 2.45 -10.12 -2.69
C TYR A 74 1.11 -10.81 -2.39
N ARG A 75 0.82 -11.04 -1.11
CA ARG A 75 -0.45 -11.61 -0.66
C ARG A 75 -0.93 -10.90 0.60
N THR A 76 -2.20 -10.54 0.61
CA THR A 76 -2.85 -10.04 1.82
C THR A 76 -2.98 -11.17 2.84
N THR A 77 -2.79 -10.83 4.10
CA THR A 77 -3.07 -11.72 5.22
C THR A 77 -4.52 -11.61 5.65
N PRO A 78 -5.06 -12.60 6.40
CA PRO A 78 -6.38 -12.47 7.01
C PRO A 78 -6.55 -11.24 7.91
N ARG A 79 -5.45 -10.69 8.44
CA ARG A 79 -5.46 -9.45 9.24
C ARG A 79 -5.64 -8.23 8.36
N ASP A 80 -4.88 -8.13 7.28
CA ASP A 80 -4.99 -7.03 6.30
C ASP A 80 -6.41 -6.99 5.71
N GLU A 81 -6.95 -8.16 5.34
CA GLU A 81 -8.29 -8.26 4.77
C GLU A 81 -9.40 -7.83 5.74
N ARG A 82 -9.24 -8.03 7.06
CA ARG A 82 -10.19 -7.50 8.05
C ARG A 82 -10.20 -5.98 8.02
N GLY A 83 -9.03 -5.36 7.94
CA GLY A 83 -8.88 -3.91 7.78
C GLY A 83 -9.53 -3.41 6.49
N LEU A 84 -9.24 -4.06 5.36
CA LEU A 84 -9.81 -3.70 4.05
C LEU A 84 -11.34 -3.81 4.03
N ARG A 85 -11.92 -4.89 4.56
CA ARG A 85 -13.38 -5.08 4.66
C ARG A 85 -14.02 -4.03 5.56
N HIS A 86 -13.37 -3.69 6.68
CA HIS A 86 -13.84 -2.63 7.56
C HIS A 86 -13.82 -1.27 6.85
N ALA A 87 -12.73 -0.97 6.15
CA ALA A 87 -12.57 0.28 5.42
C ALA A 87 -13.58 0.44 4.28
N LEU A 88 -13.87 -0.62 3.51
CA LEU A 88 -14.92 -0.60 2.49
C LEU A 88 -16.26 -0.14 3.08
N ARG A 89 -16.68 -0.68 4.23
CA ARG A 89 -17.94 -0.27 4.89
C ARG A 89 -17.90 1.17 5.36
N SER A 90 -16.78 1.63 5.93
CA SER A 90 -16.64 3.02 6.37
C SER A 90 -16.69 3.99 5.19
N MET A 91 -15.98 3.70 4.09
CA MET A 91 -16.04 4.51 2.87
C MET A 91 -17.46 4.55 2.29
N SER A 92 -18.16 3.42 2.27
CA SER A 92 -19.56 3.37 1.83
C SER A 92 -20.49 4.22 2.69
N ARG A 93 -20.33 4.19 4.02
CA ARG A 93 -21.12 5.07 4.92
C ARG A 93 -20.81 6.54 4.70
N ILE A 94 -19.53 6.90 4.51
CA ILE A 94 -19.14 8.28 4.18
C ILE A 94 -19.78 8.71 2.86
N ALA A 95 -19.68 7.87 1.81
CA ALA A 95 -20.26 8.17 0.51
C ALA A 95 -21.79 8.34 0.58
N GLU A 96 -22.46 7.46 1.33
CA GLU A 96 -23.91 7.56 1.52
C GLU A 96 -24.30 8.84 2.26
N ALA A 97 -23.65 9.15 3.38
CA ALA A 97 -23.91 10.36 4.15
C ALA A 97 -23.59 11.64 3.34
N ALA A 98 -22.62 11.57 2.43
CA ALA A 98 -22.29 12.63 1.48
C ALA A 98 -23.29 12.76 0.32
N GLY A 99 -24.34 11.93 0.27
CA GLY A 99 -25.40 12.02 -0.74
C GLY A 99 -25.14 11.24 -2.02
N ALA A 100 -24.19 10.29 -2.04
CA ALA A 100 -23.92 9.49 -3.24
C ALA A 100 -25.19 8.81 -3.77
N SER A 101 -25.41 8.86 -5.08
CA SER A 101 -26.52 8.18 -5.77
C SER A 101 -26.21 6.72 -6.06
N GLU A 102 -24.92 6.38 -6.15
CA GLU A 102 -24.39 5.05 -6.42
C GLU A 102 -23.07 4.88 -5.67
N ILE A 103 -22.87 3.71 -5.06
CA ILE A 103 -21.62 3.32 -4.41
C ILE A 103 -21.15 2.03 -5.08
N ILE A 104 -19.88 1.97 -5.48
CA ILE A 104 -19.27 0.80 -6.12
C ILE A 104 -18.00 0.43 -5.34
N ALA A 105 -17.99 -0.76 -4.76
CA ALA A 105 -16.79 -1.38 -4.22
C ALA A 105 -16.04 -2.10 -5.35
N ALA A 106 -14.80 -1.71 -5.59
CA ALA A 106 -13.97 -2.23 -6.66
C ALA A 106 -13.53 -3.69 -6.41
N GLY A 107 -13.91 -4.57 -7.34
CA GLY A 107 -13.54 -5.98 -7.36
C GLY A 107 -14.07 -6.66 -8.61
N SER A 108 -13.84 -7.97 -8.71
CA SER A 108 -14.32 -8.82 -9.79
C SER A 108 -15.11 -10.00 -9.22
N PRO A 109 -16.46 -10.04 -9.35
CA PRO A 109 -17.30 -8.93 -9.80
C PRO A 109 -17.35 -7.78 -8.77
N PRO A 110 -17.68 -6.55 -9.18
CA PRO A 110 -17.88 -5.45 -8.24
C PRO A 110 -19.15 -5.68 -7.40
N MET A 111 -19.20 -5.01 -6.25
CA MET A 111 -20.43 -4.89 -5.46
C MET A 111 -20.89 -3.44 -5.48
N SER A 112 -22.16 -3.20 -5.73
CA SER A 112 -22.72 -1.86 -5.76
C SER A 112 -24.03 -1.75 -4.98
N TRP A 113 -24.38 -0.51 -4.68
CA TRP A 113 -25.68 -0.09 -4.17
C TRP A 113 -26.07 1.21 -4.84
N ARG A 114 -27.36 1.37 -5.14
CA ARG A 114 -27.93 2.64 -5.64
C ARG A 114 -28.91 3.19 -4.64
N ARG A 115 -28.92 4.51 -4.47
CA ARG A 115 -29.85 5.19 -3.55
C ARG A 115 -31.33 4.89 -3.84
N SER A 116 -31.66 4.67 -5.11
CA SER A 116 -33.01 4.26 -5.54
C SER A 116 -33.45 2.90 -5.01
N GLU A 117 -32.53 2.04 -4.56
CA GLU A 117 -32.82 0.72 -3.97
C GLU A 117 -33.22 0.83 -2.48
N GLY A 118 -33.08 2.00 -1.86
CA GLY A 118 -33.47 2.27 -0.48
C GLY A 118 -32.43 1.87 0.57
N SER A 119 -32.72 2.23 1.83
CA SER A 119 -31.85 2.03 2.99
C SER A 119 -31.72 0.56 3.40
N GLU A 120 -32.76 -0.25 3.22
CA GLU A 120 -32.68 -1.69 3.51
C GLU A 120 -31.67 -2.39 2.60
N ALA A 121 -31.64 -2.01 1.31
CA ALA A 121 -30.66 -2.52 0.36
C ALA A 121 -29.23 -2.06 0.70
N LEU A 122 -29.06 -0.85 1.25
CA LEU A 122 -27.76 -0.38 1.76
C LEU A 122 -27.26 -1.29 2.88
N GLU A 123 -28.12 -1.62 3.85
CA GLU A 123 -27.73 -2.49 4.97
C GLU A 123 -27.36 -3.91 4.49
N VAL A 124 -28.06 -4.44 3.48
CA VAL A 124 -27.66 -5.68 2.81
C VAL A 124 -26.29 -5.54 2.16
N TYR A 125 -26.05 -4.46 1.41
CA TYR A 125 -24.77 -4.18 0.77
C TYR A 125 -23.62 -4.10 1.79
N LEU A 126 -23.79 -3.33 2.88
CA LEU A 126 -22.79 -3.20 3.95
C LEU A 126 -22.48 -4.54 4.63
N ARG A 127 -23.48 -5.41 4.83
CA ARG A 127 -23.27 -6.77 5.33
C ARG A 127 -22.48 -7.63 4.34
N ARG A 128 -22.74 -7.51 3.04
CA ARG A 128 -21.99 -8.25 2.01
C ARG A 128 -20.52 -7.81 1.95
N LEU A 129 -20.22 -6.53 2.16
CA LEU A 129 -18.84 -6.03 2.25
C LEU A 129 -18.04 -6.66 3.41
N HIS A 130 -18.70 -7.10 4.49
CA HIS A 130 -18.04 -7.87 5.55
C HIS A 130 -17.41 -9.18 5.04
N ARG A 131 -17.92 -9.71 3.93
CA ARG A 131 -17.42 -10.95 3.30
C ARG A 131 -16.84 -10.68 1.92
N PHE A 132 -16.40 -9.45 1.66
CA PHE A 132 -15.76 -9.11 0.39
C PHE A 132 -14.52 -9.99 0.19
N ASP A 133 -14.42 -10.57 -1.00
CA ASP A 133 -13.42 -11.57 -1.34
C ASP A 133 -12.14 -10.88 -1.83
N PHE A 134 -11.04 -11.10 -1.13
CA PHE A 134 -9.71 -10.58 -1.48
C PHE A 134 -8.76 -11.69 -1.96
N ALA A 135 -9.30 -12.86 -2.35
CA ALA A 135 -8.52 -13.87 -3.06
C ALA A 135 -7.93 -13.29 -4.37
N PRO A 136 -6.87 -13.92 -4.92
CA PRO A 136 -6.25 -13.45 -6.15
C PRO A 136 -7.27 -13.17 -7.26
N ASN A 137 -7.15 -12.00 -7.91
CA ASN A 137 -8.04 -11.51 -8.96
C ASN A 137 -9.50 -11.27 -8.54
N ARG A 138 -9.79 -11.14 -7.24
CA ARG A 138 -11.14 -10.80 -6.74
C ARG A 138 -11.23 -9.35 -6.30
N GLY A 139 -10.90 -9.03 -5.05
CA GLY A 139 -10.93 -7.67 -4.55
C GLY A 139 -9.78 -6.83 -5.11
N THR A 140 -10.08 -5.61 -5.54
CA THR A 140 -9.07 -4.72 -6.11
C THR A 140 -8.19 -4.14 -5.00
N VAL A 141 -6.91 -4.49 -5.01
CA VAL A 141 -5.88 -3.92 -4.15
C VAL A 141 -4.79 -3.33 -5.03
N PHE A 142 -4.48 -2.05 -4.82
CA PHE A 142 -3.41 -1.34 -5.50
C PHE A 142 -2.50 -0.69 -4.47
N SER A 143 -1.25 -0.46 -4.86
CA SER A 143 -0.31 0.32 -4.06
C SER A 143 0.52 1.20 -4.97
N ALA A 144 0.71 2.45 -4.55
CA ALA A 144 1.74 3.35 -5.06
C ALA A 144 2.91 3.48 -4.06
N HIS A 145 2.88 2.71 -2.98
CA HIS A 145 3.75 2.85 -1.81
C HIS A 145 4.55 1.57 -1.55
N GLN A 146 5.25 1.08 -2.58
CA GLN A 146 6.16 -0.06 -2.48
C GLN A 146 7.38 0.35 -1.64
N MET A 147 7.73 -0.48 -0.65
CA MET A 147 8.78 -0.17 0.33
C MET A 147 9.38 -1.43 0.94
N GLY A 148 10.53 -1.29 1.60
CA GLY A 148 11.09 -2.34 2.46
C GLY A 148 11.75 -3.54 1.76
N THR A 149 12.23 -3.38 0.52
CA THR A 149 12.94 -4.44 -0.23
C THR A 149 14.45 -4.51 0.08
N ALA A 150 15.04 -3.47 0.67
CA ALA A 150 16.45 -3.40 1.08
C ALA A 150 16.54 -2.85 2.51
N ARG A 151 15.81 -3.48 3.43
CA ARG A 151 15.54 -2.95 4.79
C ARG A 151 16.82 -2.55 5.51
N MET A 152 16.77 -1.38 6.16
CA MET A 152 17.82 -0.90 7.05
C MET A 152 17.62 -1.38 8.48
N GLY A 153 18.70 -1.70 9.17
CA GLY A 153 18.67 -2.03 10.59
C GLY A 153 20.01 -2.50 11.15
N SER A 154 20.04 -2.71 12.46
CA SER A 154 21.28 -3.04 13.18
C SER A 154 21.72 -4.49 13.01
N ASP A 155 20.78 -5.44 12.85
CA ASP A 155 21.09 -6.86 12.68
C ASP A 155 21.33 -7.20 11.20
N ALA A 156 22.55 -7.61 10.86
CA ALA A 156 22.94 -7.99 9.51
C ALA A 156 22.24 -9.26 8.99
N ARG A 157 21.62 -10.06 9.87
CA ARG A 157 20.87 -11.26 9.48
C ARG A 157 19.53 -10.93 8.82
N ASP A 158 18.92 -9.82 9.23
CA ASP A 158 17.57 -9.44 8.83
C ASP A 158 17.53 -8.12 8.01
N HIS A 159 18.64 -7.40 7.92
CA HIS A 159 18.72 -6.09 7.25
C HIS A 159 19.87 -6.04 6.25
N VAL A 160 19.50 -5.82 4.98
CA VAL A 160 20.43 -5.67 3.86
C VAL A 160 21.30 -4.42 4.02
N CYS A 161 20.74 -3.37 4.63
CA CYS A 161 21.44 -2.12 4.88
C CYS A 161 21.67 -1.90 6.38
N ASP A 162 22.74 -1.22 6.75
CA ASP A 162 22.92 -0.70 8.11
C ASP A 162 21.93 0.46 8.40
N PRO A 163 21.81 0.95 9.65
CA PRO A 163 20.90 2.06 10.00
C PRO A 163 21.21 3.43 9.34
N TRP A 164 22.21 3.48 8.48
CA TRP A 164 22.67 4.65 7.74
C TRP A 164 22.58 4.46 6.22
N GLY A 165 21.99 3.35 5.77
CA GLY A 165 21.78 3.05 4.36
C GLY A 165 23.00 2.45 3.65
N ARG A 166 24.06 2.05 4.37
CA ARG A 166 25.22 1.36 3.80
C ARG A 166 24.86 -0.09 3.49
N VAL A 167 25.19 -0.55 2.30
CA VAL A 167 24.86 -1.91 1.86
C VAL A 167 25.84 -2.92 2.48
N ARG A 168 25.30 -4.03 2.97
CA ARG A 168 26.11 -5.13 3.51
C ARG A 168 26.52 -6.10 2.40
N SER A 169 27.76 -6.55 2.43
CA SER A 169 28.27 -7.61 1.57
C SER A 169 27.88 -9.01 2.08
N THR A 170 27.60 -9.13 3.39
CA THR A 170 27.28 -10.39 4.04
C THR A 170 26.47 -10.18 5.31
N ALA A 171 25.60 -11.16 5.62
CA ALA A 171 24.89 -11.25 6.90
C ALA A 171 25.78 -11.73 8.06
N ARG A 172 26.98 -12.25 7.78
CA ARG A 172 27.91 -12.82 8.77
C ARG A 172 29.33 -12.32 8.49
N PRO A 173 29.64 -11.06 8.83
CA PRO A 173 31.00 -10.54 8.65
C PRO A 173 31.99 -11.33 9.48
N ARG A 174 33.16 -11.61 8.90
CA ARG A 174 34.30 -12.15 9.66
C ARG A 174 34.89 -11.03 10.51
N GLN A 175 35.43 -11.38 11.67
CA GLN A 175 36.11 -10.41 12.53
C GLN A 175 37.30 -9.73 11.82
N SER A 176 37.91 -10.43 10.85
CA SER A 176 39.01 -9.93 10.02
C SER A 176 38.57 -9.02 8.87
N ASP A 177 37.27 -8.79 8.65
CA ASP A 177 36.78 -7.94 7.57
C ASP A 177 37.07 -6.47 7.89
N PRO A 178 37.93 -5.78 7.11
CA PRO A 178 38.31 -4.39 7.38
C PRO A 178 37.14 -3.40 7.21
N HIS A 179 36.04 -3.83 6.61
CA HIS A 179 34.83 -3.03 6.41
C HIS A 179 33.65 -3.52 7.23
N GLY A 180 33.86 -4.50 8.11
CA GLY A 180 32.82 -5.00 9.02
C GLY A 180 31.58 -5.55 8.30
N GLY A 181 31.76 -6.11 7.09
CA GLY A 181 30.67 -6.63 6.25
C GLY A 181 29.96 -5.59 5.41
N LEU A 182 30.52 -4.38 5.23
CA LEU A 182 29.96 -3.33 4.39
C LEU A 182 30.63 -3.30 3.01
N ILE A 183 29.85 -2.96 1.99
CA ILE A 183 30.37 -2.64 0.65
C ILE A 183 30.79 -1.17 0.65
N LYS A 184 32.08 -0.91 0.42
CA LYS A 184 32.61 0.45 0.38
C LYS A 184 31.92 1.26 -0.74
N ASN A 185 31.53 2.49 -0.41
CA ASN A 185 30.92 3.45 -1.34
C ASN A 185 29.60 2.99 -1.98
N LEU A 186 28.86 2.08 -1.35
CA LEU A 186 27.55 1.63 -1.83
C LEU A 186 26.45 1.93 -0.80
N TYR A 187 25.45 2.70 -1.23
CA TYR A 187 24.35 3.17 -0.38
C TYR A 187 23.00 3.01 -1.09
N VAL A 188 21.94 2.90 -0.30
CA VAL A 188 20.54 2.97 -0.75
C VAL A 188 19.89 4.16 -0.05
N ALA A 189 19.04 4.92 -0.75
CA ALA A 189 18.47 6.17 -0.24
C ALA A 189 17.01 6.40 -0.68
N ASP A 190 16.20 5.35 -0.68
CA ASP A 190 14.78 5.39 -1.07
C ASP A 190 13.88 4.61 -0.09
N GLY A 191 12.61 4.39 -0.47
CA GLY A 191 11.63 3.66 0.34
C GLY A 191 11.97 2.19 0.58
N SER A 192 12.90 1.59 -0.16
CA SER A 192 13.35 0.21 0.08
C SER A 192 14.02 0.02 1.44
N LEU A 193 14.54 1.10 2.04
CA LEU A 193 15.16 1.07 3.36
C LEU A 193 14.16 0.85 4.50
N PHE A 194 12.86 1.04 4.29
CA PHE A 194 11.92 1.03 5.39
C PHE A 194 11.84 -0.36 6.06
N PRO A 195 12.03 -0.44 7.40
CA PRO A 195 12.01 -1.74 8.08
C PRO A 195 10.60 -2.34 8.17
N THR A 196 9.57 -1.51 8.14
CA THR A 196 8.15 -1.91 8.18
C THR A 196 7.30 -0.97 7.34
N ALA A 197 6.08 -1.40 6.97
CA ALA A 197 5.09 -0.52 6.37
C ALA A 197 4.71 0.66 7.29
N LEU A 198 4.44 1.82 6.69
CA LEU A 198 4.03 3.04 7.40
C LEU A 198 2.51 3.19 7.52
N GLY A 199 1.77 2.65 6.55
CA GLY A 199 0.32 2.84 6.33
C GLY A 199 -0.15 4.30 6.25
N VAL A 200 0.74 5.17 5.75
CA VAL A 200 0.48 6.55 5.30
C VAL A 200 1.28 6.77 4.01
N ASN A 201 1.04 7.90 3.32
CA ASN A 201 1.88 8.31 2.20
C ASN A 201 3.37 8.44 2.63
N PRO A 202 4.30 7.70 1.99
CA PRO A 202 5.68 7.61 2.45
C PRO A 202 6.57 8.78 2.00
N MET A 203 6.08 9.72 1.17
CA MET A 203 6.91 10.73 0.51
C MET A 203 7.84 11.49 1.48
N VAL A 204 7.29 12.08 2.54
CA VAL A 204 8.06 12.86 3.52
C VAL A 204 9.07 11.98 4.26
N THR A 205 8.69 10.74 4.57
CA THR A 205 9.59 9.77 5.22
C THR A 205 10.74 9.36 4.30
N ILE A 206 10.48 9.17 3.00
CA ILE A 206 11.51 8.87 2.01
C ILE A 206 12.49 10.04 1.93
N LEU A 207 12.01 11.28 1.86
CA LEU A 207 12.87 12.47 1.85
C LEU A 207 13.73 12.58 3.12
N ALA A 208 13.16 12.28 4.29
CA ALA A 208 13.89 12.29 5.56
C ALA A 208 14.96 11.21 5.62
N VAL A 209 14.65 9.99 5.16
CA VAL A 209 15.61 8.88 5.09
C VAL A 209 16.72 9.18 4.09
N ALA A 210 16.40 9.67 2.89
CA ALA A 210 17.40 10.07 1.90
C ALA A 210 18.35 11.15 2.44
N LYS A 211 17.81 12.15 3.16
CA LYS A 211 18.62 13.18 3.83
C LYS A 211 19.51 12.62 4.95
N ARG A 212 19.09 11.56 5.64
CA ARG A 212 19.93 10.87 6.63
C ARG A 212 21.08 10.12 5.96
N VAL A 213 20.81 9.42 4.86
CA VAL A 213 21.82 8.68 4.10
C VAL A 213 22.85 9.63 3.49
N SER A 214 22.42 10.78 2.96
CA SER A 214 23.37 11.77 2.41
C SER A 214 24.36 12.30 3.46
N ARG A 215 23.94 12.45 4.71
CA ARG A 215 24.83 12.80 5.82
C ARG A 215 25.85 11.71 6.13
N ALA A 216 25.46 10.43 6.00
CA ALA A 216 26.39 9.31 6.15
C ALA A 216 27.45 9.30 5.04
N ILE A 217 27.05 9.54 3.78
CA ILE A 217 27.98 9.69 2.65
C ILE A 217 29.00 10.82 2.89
N ILE A 218 28.54 11.97 3.38
CA ILE A 218 29.43 13.10 3.70
C ILE A 218 30.40 12.76 4.83
N ALA A 219 29.96 12.00 5.84
CA ALA A 219 30.82 11.57 6.93
C ALA A 219 31.89 10.58 6.45
N ASP A 220 31.51 9.61 5.62
CA ASP A 220 32.40 8.56 5.12
C ASP A 220 33.46 9.07 4.14
N THR A 221 33.16 10.15 3.40
CA THR A 221 34.14 10.78 2.49
C THR A 221 35.19 11.62 3.21
N ARG A 222 34.96 11.96 4.48
CA ARG A 222 35.89 12.72 5.32
C ARG A 222 36.77 11.83 6.21
N ALA A 223 36.50 10.53 6.25
CA ALA A 223 37.23 9.52 7.01
C ALA A 223 38.28 8.83 6.14
#